data_AF-A0A4P9K8R5-F1
#
_entry.id   AF-A0A4P9K8R5-F1
#
_cell.length_a   1.000
_cell.length_b   1.000
_cell.length_c   1.000
_cell.angle_alpha   90.00
_cell.angle_beta   90.00
_cell.angle_gamma   90.00
#
_symmetry.space_group_name_H-M   'P 1'
#
loop_
_entity.id
_entity.type
_entity.pdbx_description
1 polymer ?
#
loop_
_entity_poly.entity_id
_entity_poly.type
_entity_poly.pdbx_seq_one_letter_code
_entity_poly.pdbx_strand_id
1 'polypeptide(L)'
;MSSRQLSRDLSEKGLSYREIINGLKVEQAKKMLKDTNLSLSEISMSLGYSTNSHFTRAFKNVTGLTPSIFRSHQIGSKRKSNEPDEMFSSVIGSLKN
;
A
#
# COMPACT_ATOMS: atom_id res chain seq x y z
N MET A 1 29.89 0.60 12.43
CA MET A 1 29.04 -0.54 12.03
C MET A 1 29.04 -0.61 10.51
N SER A 2 29.61 -1.67 9.91
CA SER A 2 29.63 -1.83 8.46
C SER A 2 28.26 -2.29 7.95
N SER A 3 27.85 -1.78 6.78
CA SER A 3 26.62 -2.21 6.09
C SER A 3 26.57 -3.73 5.86
N ARG A 4 27.73 -4.40 5.79
CA ARG A 4 27.83 -5.87 5.71
C ARG A 4 27.47 -6.59 7.01
N GLN A 5 27.80 -6.03 8.16
CA GLN A 5 27.47 -6.63 9.46
C GLN A 5 25.96 -6.58 9.68
N LEU A 6 25.35 -5.42 9.39
CA LEU A 6 23.89 -5.27 9.42
C LEU A 6 23.19 -6.28 8.51
N SER A 7 23.67 -6.47 7.28
CA SER A 7 23.09 -7.44 6.35
C SER A 7 23.22 -8.89 6.83
N ARG A 8 24.30 -9.25 7.54
CA ARG A 8 24.50 -10.58 8.11
C ARG A 8 23.57 -10.84 9.29
N ASP A 9 23.54 -9.93 10.26
CA ASP A 9 22.70 -10.05 11.46
C ASP A 9 21.20 -10.07 11.11
N LEU A 10 20.82 -9.40 10.02
CA LEU A 10 19.46 -9.43 9.46
C LEU A 10 19.15 -10.76 8.77
N SER A 11 20.09 -11.32 8.00
CA SER A 11 19.92 -12.63 7.37
C SER A 11 19.80 -13.78 8.38
N GLU A 12 20.48 -13.69 9.53
CA GLU A 12 20.32 -14.65 10.63
C GLU A 12 18.88 -14.71 11.15
N LYS A 13 18.15 -13.59 11.10
CA LYS A 13 16.73 -13.50 11.50
C LYS A 13 15.76 -13.85 10.37
N GLY A 14 16.27 -14.29 9.22
CA GLY A 14 15.46 -14.60 8.04
C GLY A 14 14.80 -13.38 7.39
N LEU A 15 15.20 -12.16 7.77
CA LEU A 15 14.61 -10.92 7.28
C LEU A 15 15.63 -10.13 6.47
N SER A 16 15.30 -9.81 5.22
CA SER A 16 16.09 -8.91 4.39
C SER A 16 15.91 -7.46 4.84
N TYR A 17 16.96 -6.65 4.75
CA TYR A 17 16.88 -5.19 4.93
C TYR A 17 15.74 -4.56 4.10
N ARG A 18 15.53 -5.09 2.88
CA ARG A 18 14.43 -4.64 2.00
C ARG A 18 13.05 -4.93 2.59
N GLU A 19 12.88 -6.07 3.25
CA GLU A 19 11.61 -6.47 3.85
C GLU A 19 11.27 -5.60 5.07
N ILE A 20 12.27 -5.24 5.88
CA ILE A 20 12.10 -4.33 7.00
C ILE A 20 11.64 -2.96 6.51
N ILE A 21 12.34 -2.39 5.51
CA ILE A 21 11.95 -1.10 4.94
C ILE A 21 10.55 -1.16 4.33
N ASN A 22 10.22 -2.23 3.59
CA ASN A 22 8.88 -2.41 3.03
C ASN A 22 7.82 -2.51 4.13
N GLY A 23 8.08 -3.25 5.21
CA GLY A 23 7.18 -3.36 6.36
C GLY A 23 6.92 -2.00 7.00
N LEU A 24 7.97 -1.22 7.28
CA LEU A 24 7.84 0.13 7.85
C LEU A 24 7.05 1.07 6.94
N LYS A 25 7.32 1.05 5.62
CA LYS A 25 6.58 1.86 4.64
C LYS A 25 5.11 1.47 4.60
N VAL A 26 4.78 0.18 4.67
CA VAL A 26 3.41 -0.30 4.67
C VAL A 26 2.67 0.08 5.95
N GLU A 27 3.31 0.01 7.12
CA GLU A 27 2.70 0.48 8.37
C GLU A 27 2.39 1.98 8.32
N GLN A 28 3.30 2.79 7.77
CA GLN A 28 3.04 4.21 7.54
C GLN A 28 1.90 4.43 6.54
N ALA A 29 1.87 3.67 5.44
CA ALA A 29 0.81 3.73 4.45
C ALA A 29 -0.57 3.42 5.07
N LYS A 30 -0.67 2.41 5.93
CA LYS A 30 -1.92 2.06 6.62
C LYS A 30 -2.47 3.23 7.44
N LYS A 31 -1.59 3.94 8.16
CA LYS A 31 -1.97 5.16 8.92
C LYS A 31 -2.47 6.26 7.99
N MET A 32 -1.73 6.55 6.92
CA MET A 32 -2.13 7.58 5.95
C MET A 32 -3.46 7.25 5.27
N LEU A 33 -3.70 5.97 4.93
CA LEU A 33 -4.96 5.50 4.35
C LEU A 33 -6.15 5.59 5.32
N LYS A 34 -5.90 5.58 6.63
CA LYS A 34 -6.92 5.61 7.68
C LYS A 34 -7.23 7.03 8.15
N ASP A 35 -6.19 7.82 8.35
CA ASP A 35 -6.26 9.09 9.08
C ASP A 35 -6.35 10.30 8.13
N THR A 36 -6.17 10.08 6.82
CA THR A 36 -6.18 11.16 5.81
C THR A 36 -7.02 10.80 4.59
N ASN A 37 -7.41 11.84 3.83
CA ASN A 37 -8.06 11.70 2.52
C ASN A 37 -7.06 11.79 1.34
N LEU A 38 -5.75 11.67 1.60
CA LEU A 38 -4.72 11.76 0.56
C LEU A 38 -4.99 10.73 -0.54
N SER A 39 -4.74 11.11 -1.79
CA SER A 39 -4.80 10.19 -2.93
C SER A 39 -3.69 9.13 -2.82
N LEU A 40 -3.85 8.01 -3.55
CA LEU A 40 -2.80 6.99 -3.61
C LEU A 40 -1.51 7.51 -4.24
N SER A 41 -1.61 8.51 -5.11
CA SER A 41 -0.45 9.17 -5.72
C SER A 41 0.36 9.95 -4.68
N GLU A 42 -0.30 10.73 -3.83
CA GLU A 42 0.34 11.50 -2.76
C GLU A 42 0.97 10.57 -1.70
N ILE A 43 0.27 9.50 -1.32
CA ILE A 43 0.79 8.50 -0.38
C ILE A 43 2.01 7.79 -0.98
N SER A 44 1.95 7.39 -2.25
CA SER A 44 3.08 6.80 -2.98
C SER A 44 4.31 7.71 -2.94
N MET A 45 4.12 8.98 -3.29
CA MET A 45 5.21 9.97 -3.32
C MET A 45 5.80 10.21 -1.93
N SER A 46 4.95 10.35 -0.91
CA SER A 46 5.36 10.55 0.48
C SER A 46 6.16 9.37 1.05
N LEU A 47 5.92 8.15 0.56
CA LEU A 47 6.66 6.95 0.96
C LEU A 47 7.90 6.69 0.09
N GLY A 48 8.19 7.58 -0.86
CA GLY A 48 9.35 7.49 -1.76
C GLY A 48 9.21 6.38 -2.81
N TYR A 49 8.00 6.10 -3.28
CA TYR A 49 7.78 5.25 -4.46
C TYR A 49 7.71 6.11 -5.71
N SER A 50 8.41 5.69 -6.76
CA SER A 50 8.43 6.39 -8.05
C SER A 50 7.09 6.35 -8.79
N THR A 51 6.27 5.32 -8.56
CA THR A 51 4.94 5.19 -9.16
C THR A 51 3.95 4.54 -8.20
N ASN A 52 2.68 4.88 -8.37
CA ASN A 52 1.57 4.27 -7.63
C ASN A 52 1.51 2.75 -7.83
N SER A 53 1.86 2.24 -9.02
CA SER A 53 1.89 0.80 -9.30
C SER A 53 2.92 0.06 -8.44
N HIS A 54 4.12 0.65 -8.24
CA HIS A 54 5.13 0.08 -7.34
C HIS A 54 4.65 0.04 -5.90
N PHE A 55 4.06 1.14 -5.42
CA PHE A 55 3.46 1.21 -4.09
C PHE A 55 2.35 0.16 -3.90
N THR A 56 1.41 0.08 -4.85
CA THR A 56 0.27 -0.85 -4.78
C THR A 56 0.73 -2.29 -4.70
N ARG A 57 1.73 -2.69 -5.49
CA ARG A 57 2.28 -4.05 -5.45
C ARG A 57 3.01 -4.33 -4.14
N ALA A 58 3.83 -3.39 -3.66
CA ALA A 58 4.53 -3.55 -2.37
C ALA A 58 3.53 -3.66 -1.20
N PHE A 59 2.51 -2.80 -1.18
CA PHE A 59 1.46 -2.82 -0.17
C PHE A 59 0.66 -4.12 -0.20
N LYS A 60 0.28 -4.60 -1.39
CA LYS A 60 -0.42 -5.88 -1.55
C LYS A 60 0.44 -7.08 -1.13
N ASN A 61 1.73 -7.08 -1.45
CA ASN A 61 2.62 -8.17 -1.06
C ASN A 61 2.74 -8.32 0.46
N VAL A 62 2.67 -7.21 1.20
CA VAL A 62 2.78 -7.23 2.67
C VAL A 62 1.42 -7.42 3.35
N THR A 63 0.35 -6.81 2.82
CA THR A 63 -0.98 -6.79 3.49
C THR A 63 -1.98 -7.78 2.92
N GLY A 64 -1.71 -8.37 1.75
CA GLY A 64 -2.65 -9.19 0.98
C GLY A 64 -3.71 -8.38 0.20
N LEU A 65 -3.89 -7.08 0.49
CA LEU A 65 -4.93 -6.24 -0.07
C LEU A 65 -4.35 -5.06 -0.85
N THR A 66 -5.10 -4.51 -1.82
CA THR A 66 -4.68 -3.25 -2.45
C THR A 66 -4.97 -2.07 -1.53
N PRO A 67 -4.22 -0.95 -1.63
CA PRO A 67 -4.48 0.26 -0.87
C PRO A 67 -5.91 0.79 -0.98
N SER A 68 -6.52 0.73 -2.19
CA SER A 68 -7.91 1.14 -2.42
C SER A 68 -8.89 0.26 -1.65
N ILE A 69 -8.71 -1.07 -1.72
CA ILE A 69 -9.54 -2.04 -1.01
C ILE A 69 -9.39 -1.85 0.51
N PHE A 70 -8.16 -1.66 0.99
CA PHE A 70 -7.87 -1.41 2.40
C PHE A 70 -8.57 -0.14 2.91
N ARG A 71 -8.53 0.95 2.12
CA ARG A 71 -9.28 2.18 2.43
C ARG A 71 -10.77 1.92 2.45
N SER A 72 -11.32 1.25 1.43
CA SER A 72 -12.75 0.95 1.33
C SER A 72 -13.26 0.09 2.51
N HIS A 73 -12.49 -0.88 2.98
CA HIS A 73 -12.87 -1.70 4.15
C HIS A 73 -12.94 -0.89 5.46
N GLN A 74 -12.10 0.15 5.61
CA GLN A 74 -12.19 1.07 6.75
C GLN A 74 -13.40 2.02 6.62
N ILE A 75 -13.71 2.39 5.38
CA ILE A 75 -14.82 3.27 5.03
C ILE A 75 -16.16 2.55 5.23
N GLY A 76 -16.25 1.24 4.99
CA GLY A 76 -17.45 0.43 5.26
C GLY A 76 -17.86 0.37 6.74
N SER A 77 -16.91 0.58 7.67
CA SER A 77 -17.22 0.76 9.10
C SER A 77 -17.64 2.20 9.47
N LYS A 78 -17.51 3.16 8.55
CA LYS A 78 -17.78 4.60 8.80
C LYS A 78 -18.75 5.26 7.81
N ARG A 79 -19.22 4.57 6.76
CA ARG A 79 -20.12 5.08 5.72
C ARG A 79 -21.36 4.18 5.51
N LYS A 80 -22.39 4.37 6.34
CA LYS A 80 -23.67 4.78 5.73
C LYS A 80 -23.41 6.19 5.16
N SER A 81 -23.86 6.48 3.94
CA SER A 81 -23.60 7.72 3.17
C SER A 81 -22.29 7.74 2.37
N ASN A 82 -22.31 7.14 1.16
CA ASN A 82 -22.35 7.89 -0.12
C ASN A 82 -21.88 6.98 -1.27
N GLU A 83 -22.72 6.96 -2.31
CA GLU A 83 -22.76 6.06 -3.47
C GLU A 83 -21.44 5.95 -4.27
N PRO A 84 -21.08 4.78 -4.82
CA PRO A 84 -19.72 4.43 -5.22
C PRO A 84 -19.52 4.27 -6.74
N ASP A 85 -18.35 4.70 -7.24
CA ASP A 85 -17.52 3.92 -8.19
C ASP A 85 -18.12 3.41 -9.53
N GLU A 86 -19.17 4.03 -10.09
CA GLU A 86 -19.69 3.64 -11.42
C GLU A 86 -18.66 3.80 -12.57
N MET A 87 -17.66 4.67 -12.43
CA MET A 87 -16.66 4.89 -13.49
C MET A 87 -15.64 3.74 -13.65
N PHE A 88 -15.22 3.08 -12.56
CA PHE A 88 -14.21 2.02 -12.66
C PHE A 88 -14.79 0.69 -13.15
N SER A 89 -16.06 0.39 -12.84
CA SER A 89 -16.77 -0.76 -13.43
C SER A 89 -16.99 -0.60 -14.93
N SER A 90 -17.24 0.63 -15.40
CA SER A 90 -17.40 0.92 -16.83
C SER A 90 -16.12 0.64 -17.64
N VAL A 91 -14.94 1.02 -17.11
CA VAL A 91 -13.66 0.86 -17.83
C VAL A 91 -13.22 -0.61 -17.92
N ILE A 92 -13.44 -1.41 -16.88
CA ILE A 92 -13.05 -2.82 -16.89
C ILE A 92 -14.04 -3.69 -17.69
N GLY A 93 -15.32 -3.30 -17.75
CA GLY A 93 -16.35 -3.99 -18.56
C GLY A 93 -16.11 -3.93 -20.06
N SER A 94 -15.49 -2.85 -20.56
CA SER A 94 -15.22 -2.65 -22.00
C SER A 94 -14.00 -3.41 -22.55
N LEU A 95 -13.23 -4.11 -21.70
CA LEU A 95 -12.01 -4.83 -22.11
C LEU A 95 -12.17 -6.37 -22.14
N LYS A 96 -13.40 -6.88 -22.06
CA LYS A 96 -13.67 -8.31 -21.99
C LYS A 96 -14.59 -8.87 -23.09
N ASN A 97 -14.61 -8.24 -24.26
CA ASN A 97 -15.29 -8.78 -25.44
C ASN A 97 -14.31 -8.96 -26.61
#